data_AF-K1T5A5-F1
#
_entry.id   AF-K1T5A5-F1
#
_cell.length_a   1.000
_cell.length_b   1.000
_cell.length_c   1.000
_cell.angle_alpha   90.00
_cell.angle_beta   90.00
_cell.angle_gamma   90.00
#
_symmetry.space_group_name_H-M   'P 1'
#
loop_
_entity.id
_entity.type
_entity.pdbx_description
1 polymer ?
#
loop_
_entity_poly.entity_id
_entity_poly.type
_entity_poly.pdbx_seq_one_letter_code
_entity_poly.pdbx_strand_id
1 'polypeptide(L)'
;KRYGNVMKQLLESYRRGIAGRVALHDNGLLWAASDEVPLTWMNSTINGRAVTPRNGYQVEVNALWYNAVCYSLELAREQGDRAFVQEWEMLPPRISAAFNETFVLPEGYLADYVDEQGANRFIRPNMILACSLPYKPIDEQTRLGVIRTVRQHLLTPKGLRTLSPRNPLYRGSQEGSPDERDFAAKNGSVWPWLLSFYVKACFDIDGAAFVPQAEELLASFEEDIQTYCIGSICELYDADPPYASRGAISQAWSVGAVLDIYHLIRAYRTDAEETPAKKAPAKKATAKAATTKKATEKTTAKTTPAKRAAKTAKKEETAEASATKTRKTTKKATTK
;
A
#
# COMPACT_ATOMS: atom_id res chain seq x y z
N LYS A 1 -4.01 -32.46 -5.70
CA LYS A 1 -4.64 -33.49 -4.82
C LYS A 1 -4.76 -33.09 -3.33
N ARG A 2 -3.74 -33.18 -2.46
CA ARG A 2 -3.86 -33.08 -0.97
C ARG A 2 -4.84 -32.02 -0.43
N TYR A 3 -4.80 -30.78 -0.93
CA TYR A 3 -5.61 -29.67 -0.40
C TYR A 3 -6.92 -29.41 -1.16
N GLY A 4 -7.19 -30.10 -2.28
CA GLY A 4 -8.30 -29.77 -3.18
C GLY A 4 -9.69 -29.86 -2.54
N ASN A 5 -9.90 -30.83 -1.64
CA ASN A 5 -11.16 -30.95 -0.91
C ASN A 5 -11.37 -29.78 0.08
N VAL A 6 -10.29 -29.33 0.75
CA VAL A 6 -10.34 -28.20 1.70
C VAL A 6 -10.60 -26.89 0.96
N MET A 7 -9.97 -26.67 -0.19
CA MET A 7 -10.22 -25.50 -1.04
C MET A 7 -11.68 -25.43 -1.48
N LYS A 8 -12.25 -26.54 -1.98
CA LYS A 8 -13.67 -26.59 -2.36
C LYS A 8 -14.59 -26.39 -1.14
N GLN A 9 -14.32 -27.03 -0.01
CA GLN A 9 -15.08 -26.82 1.24
C GLN A 9 -15.03 -25.37 1.76
N LEU A 10 -13.93 -24.66 1.56
CA LEU A 10 -13.80 -23.25 1.90
C LEU A 10 -14.71 -22.39 1.01
N LEU A 11 -14.63 -22.55 -0.32
CA LEU A 11 -15.50 -21.81 -1.26
C LEU A 11 -16.99 -22.11 -1.02
N GLU A 12 -17.35 -23.37 -0.77
CA GLU A 12 -18.71 -23.78 -0.39
C GLU A 12 -19.18 -23.20 0.94
N SER A 13 -18.27 -22.85 1.85
CA SER A 13 -18.64 -22.22 3.13
C SER A 13 -18.89 -20.73 2.98
N TYR A 14 -18.17 -20.05 2.08
CA TYR A 14 -18.54 -18.68 1.68
C TYR A 14 -19.84 -18.65 0.87
N ARG A 15 -20.06 -19.59 -0.06
CA ARG A 15 -21.31 -19.71 -0.86
C ARG A 15 -22.55 -19.90 0.00
N ARG A 16 -22.45 -20.65 1.10
CA ARG A 16 -23.56 -20.87 2.06
C ARG A 16 -23.71 -19.76 3.11
N GLY A 17 -22.77 -18.81 3.16
CA GLY A 17 -22.66 -17.82 4.23
C GLY A 17 -22.05 -18.38 5.53
N ILE A 18 -21.50 -17.49 6.35
CA ILE A 18 -20.76 -17.84 7.57
C ILE A 18 -21.34 -17.08 8.77
N ALA A 19 -21.80 -17.84 9.76
CA ALA A 19 -22.23 -17.36 11.09
C ALA A 19 -23.26 -16.20 11.08
N GLY A 20 -24.06 -16.05 10.02
CA GLY A 20 -25.00 -14.93 9.85
C GLY A 20 -24.33 -13.55 9.64
N ARG A 21 -23.00 -13.50 9.52
CA ARG A 21 -22.19 -12.26 9.41
C ARG A 21 -21.50 -12.11 8.06
N VAL A 22 -21.38 -13.19 7.28
CA VAL A 22 -20.85 -13.17 5.90
C VAL A 22 -21.85 -13.85 4.97
N ALA A 23 -22.12 -13.24 3.82
CA ALA A 23 -22.97 -13.77 2.77
C ALA A 23 -22.33 -13.56 1.38
N LEU A 24 -22.56 -14.51 0.47
CA LEU A 24 -22.32 -14.32 -0.96
C LEU A 24 -23.59 -13.72 -1.57
N HIS A 25 -23.51 -12.53 -2.16
CA HIS A 25 -24.64 -11.89 -2.84
C HIS A 25 -24.74 -12.34 -4.31
N ASP A 26 -25.89 -12.12 -4.95
CA ASP A 26 -26.16 -12.61 -6.32
C ASP A 26 -25.20 -12.06 -7.38
N ASN A 27 -24.61 -10.88 -7.13
CA ASN A 27 -23.55 -10.27 -7.95
C ASN A 27 -22.19 -11.00 -7.83
N GLY A 28 -22.08 -12.00 -6.94
CA GLY A 28 -20.88 -12.78 -6.68
C GLY A 28 -19.93 -12.18 -5.64
N LEU A 29 -20.22 -10.99 -5.10
CA LEU A 29 -19.40 -10.35 -4.07
C LEU A 29 -19.73 -10.91 -2.68
N LEU A 30 -18.71 -10.93 -1.81
CA LEU A 30 -18.86 -11.22 -0.39
C LEU A 30 -19.22 -9.94 0.36
N TRP A 31 -20.39 -9.97 0.98
CA TRP A 31 -20.82 -9.02 2.00
C TRP A 31 -20.45 -9.57 3.38
N ALA A 32 -19.79 -8.75 4.20
CA ALA A 32 -19.50 -9.10 5.59
C ALA A 32 -19.86 -7.91 6.51
N ALA A 33 -20.69 -8.16 7.53
CA ALA A 33 -21.13 -7.14 8.47
C ALA A 33 -21.31 -7.72 9.89
N SER A 34 -20.91 -6.95 10.91
CA SER A 34 -21.15 -7.27 12.32
C SER A 34 -20.89 -6.06 13.20
N ASP A 35 -21.88 -5.64 13.99
CA ASP A 35 -21.74 -4.55 14.95
C ASP A 35 -21.00 -4.98 16.23
N GLU A 36 -20.92 -6.30 16.48
CA GLU A 36 -20.32 -6.90 17.67
C GLU A 36 -18.80 -7.12 17.52
N VAL A 37 -18.31 -7.35 16.29
CA VAL A 37 -16.94 -7.82 16.03
C VAL A 37 -16.44 -7.28 14.68
N PRO A 38 -15.32 -6.53 14.62
CA PRO A 38 -14.75 -6.10 13.33
C PRO A 38 -14.19 -7.29 12.54
N LEU A 39 -14.67 -7.47 11.31
CA LEU A 39 -14.42 -8.66 10.48
C LEU A 39 -13.20 -8.58 9.54
N THR A 40 -12.37 -7.54 9.67
CA THR A 40 -11.20 -7.30 8.80
C THR A 40 -9.92 -7.19 9.63
N TRP A 41 -8.74 -7.15 8.99
CA TRP A 41 -7.47 -6.95 9.71
C TRP A 41 -7.38 -5.56 10.42
N MET A 42 -8.30 -4.65 10.11
CA MET A 42 -8.44 -3.35 10.79
C MET A 42 -9.39 -3.48 12.00
N ASN A 43 -9.01 -4.35 12.93
CA ASN A 43 -9.82 -4.89 14.03
C ASN A 43 -9.60 -4.26 15.41
N SER A 44 -8.91 -3.12 15.52
CA SER A 44 -8.78 -2.41 16.80
C SER A 44 -10.15 -2.01 17.34
N THR A 45 -10.34 -2.10 18.65
CA THR A 45 -11.60 -1.71 19.33
C THR A 45 -11.34 -0.80 20.52
N ILE A 46 -12.20 0.20 20.69
CA ILE A 46 -12.18 1.16 21.80
C ILE A 46 -13.54 1.09 22.48
N ASN A 47 -13.54 0.83 23.79
CA ASN A 47 -14.77 0.71 24.61
C ASN A 47 -15.84 -0.21 23.96
N GLY A 48 -15.40 -1.35 23.41
CA GLY A 48 -16.26 -2.35 22.76
C GLY A 48 -16.73 -2.01 21.35
N ARG A 49 -16.25 -0.91 20.74
CA ARG A 49 -16.62 -0.49 19.37
C ARG A 49 -15.42 -0.55 18.43
N ALA A 50 -15.65 -0.93 17.17
CA ALA A 50 -14.59 -0.92 16.15
C ALA A 50 -14.05 0.51 15.91
N VAL A 51 -12.72 0.64 15.88
CA VAL A 51 -12.02 1.89 15.51
C VAL A 51 -12.26 2.24 14.04
N THR A 52 -12.31 1.22 13.19
CA THR A 52 -12.60 1.30 11.77
C THR A 52 -13.68 0.26 11.44
N PRO A 53 -14.97 0.58 11.65
CA PRO A 53 -16.04 -0.25 11.11
C PRO A 53 -15.92 -0.25 9.58
N ARG A 54 -15.93 -1.46 9.00
CA ARG A 54 -15.82 -1.72 7.56
C ARG A 54 -16.80 -2.83 7.19
N ASN A 55 -18.07 -2.60 7.51
CA ASN A 55 -19.17 -3.50 7.12
C ASN A 55 -19.43 -3.38 5.61
N GLY A 56 -20.19 -4.32 5.04
CA GLY A 56 -20.54 -4.30 3.62
C GLY A 56 -19.59 -5.14 2.76
N TYR A 57 -19.33 -4.70 1.52
CA TYR A 57 -18.32 -5.28 0.65
C TYR A 57 -16.95 -4.65 0.92
N GLN A 58 -15.97 -5.40 1.44
CA GLN A 58 -14.60 -4.89 1.64
C GLN A 58 -13.71 -5.17 0.42
N VAL A 59 -12.88 -4.21 0.03
CA VAL A 59 -12.11 -4.26 -1.23
C VAL A 59 -11.09 -5.40 -1.26
N GLU A 60 -10.38 -5.64 -0.16
CA GLU A 60 -9.35 -6.67 -0.09
C GLU A 60 -9.94 -8.07 0.09
N VAL A 61 -11.06 -8.18 0.83
CA VAL A 61 -11.79 -9.45 1.00
C VAL A 61 -12.35 -9.93 -0.34
N ASN A 62 -12.93 -9.01 -1.13
CA ASN A 62 -13.47 -9.34 -2.45
C ASN A 62 -12.38 -9.60 -3.51
N ALA A 63 -11.22 -8.94 -3.40
CA ALA A 63 -10.06 -9.27 -4.24
C ALA A 63 -9.48 -10.67 -3.91
N LEU A 64 -9.37 -11.00 -2.62
CA LEU A 64 -8.95 -12.34 -2.16
C LEU A 64 -9.95 -13.43 -2.56
N TRP A 65 -11.25 -13.14 -2.50
CA TRP A 65 -12.32 -14.03 -2.97
C TRP A 65 -12.21 -14.32 -4.47
N TYR A 66 -12.10 -13.28 -5.31
CA TYR A 66 -11.87 -13.43 -6.76
C TYR A 66 -10.65 -14.31 -7.04
N ASN A 67 -9.52 -14.02 -6.38
CA ASN A 67 -8.29 -14.78 -6.54
C ASN A 67 -8.45 -16.25 -6.09
N ALA A 68 -9.16 -16.53 -4.99
CA ALA A 68 -9.40 -17.88 -4.49
C ALA A 68 -10.29 -18.72 -5.43
N VAL A 69 -11.34 -18.12 -6.01
CA VAL A 69 -12.21 -18.79 -6.99
C VAL A 69 -11.45 -19.07 -8.29
N CYS A 70 -10.75 -18.07 -8.83
CA CYS A 70 -9.94 -18.22 -10.05
C CYS A 70 -8.85 -19.30 -9.91
N TYR A 71 -8.09 -19.28 -8.81
CA TYR A 71 -7.05 -20.28 -8.53
C TYR A 71 -7.63 -21.69 -8.39
N SER A 72 -8.77 -21.82 -7.70
CA SER A 72 -9.43 -23.13 -7.53
C SER A 72 -9.96 -23.68 -8.86
N LEU A 73 -10.42 -22.81 -9.77
CA LEU A 73 -10.85 -23.18 -11.12
C LEU A 73 -9.68 -23.58 -12.03
N GLU A 74 -8.52 -22.93 -11.93
CA GLU A 74 -7.30 -23.35 -12.64
C GLU A 74 -6.88 -24.76 -12.22
N LEU A 75 -6.67 -24.98 -10.92
CA LEU A 75 -6.29 -26.31 -10.41
C LEU A 75 -7.36 -27.38 -10.70
N ALA A 76 -8.64 -27.03 -10.71
CA ALA A 76 -9.71 -27.96 -11.09
C ALA A 76 -9.62 -28.38 -12.57
N ARG A 77 -9.30 -27.45 -13.47
CA ARG A 77 -9.05 -27.75 -14.90
C ARG A 77 -7.83 -28.64 -15.07
N GLU A 78 -6.71 -28.33 -14.41
CA GLU A 78 -5.50 -29.17 -14.43
C GLU A 78 -5.72 -30.59 -13.91
N GLN A 79 -6.58 -30.77 -12.90
CA GLN A 79 -6.90 -32.08 -12.32
C GLN A 79 -8.08 -32.78 -13.02
N GLY A 80 -8.69 -32.16 -14.05
CA GLY A 80 -9.80 -32.73 -14.82
C GLY A 80 -11.16 -32.75 -14.11
N ASP A 81 -11.34 -31.94 -13.05
CA ASP A 81 -12.57 -31.87 -12.24
C ASP A 81 -13.67 -31.05 -12.95
N ARG A 82 -14.22 -31.62 -14.02
CA ARG A 82 -15.22 -30.98 -14.88
C ARG A 82 -16.48 -30.55 -14.14
N ALA A 83 -16.88 -31.28 -13.09
CA ALA A 83 -18.08 -30.97 -12.31
C ALA A 83 -17.91 -29.67 -11.54
N PHE A 84 -16.80 -29.51 -10.81
CA PHE A 84 -16.51 -28.26 -10.11
C PHE A 84 -16.32 -27.09 -11.09
N VAL A 85 -15.65 -27.31 -12.23
CA VAL A 85 -15.47 -26.27 -13.25
C VAL A 85 -16.81 -25.78 -13.79
N GLN A 86 -17.70 -26.68 -14.21
CA GLN A 86 -19.03 -26.33 -14.73
C GLN A 86 -19.89 -25.57 -13.71
N GLU A 87 -19.77 -25.90 -12.42
CA GLU A 87 -20.53 -25.24 -11.34
C GLU A 87 -20.01 -23.82 -11.03
N TRP A 88 -18.70 -23.58 -11.13
CA TRP A 88 -18.07 -22.35 -10.65
C TRP A 88 -17.56 -21.39 -11.75
N GLU A 89 -17.42 -21.82 -13.01
CA GLU A 89 -16.74 -21.02 -14.05
C GLU A 89 -17.45 -19.73 -14.47
N MET A 90 -18.77 -19.64 -14.25
CA MET A 90 -19.54 -18.41 -14.49
C MET A 90 -19.41 -17.37 -13.37
N LEU A 91 -18.76 -17.71 -12.25
CA LEU A 91 -18.64 -16.80 -11.10
C LEU A 91 -17.52 -15.74 -11.27
N PRO A 92 -16.29 -16.05 -11.70
CA PRO A 92 -15.26 -15.03 -11.94
C PRO A 92 -15.67 -13.84 -12.82
N PRO A 93 -16.28 -14.00 -14.02
CA PRO A 93 -16.67 -12.84 -14.83
C PRO A 93 -17.75 -11.99 -14.13
N ARG A 94 -18.63 -12.60 -13.32
CA ARG A 94 -19.63 -11.89 -12.53
C ARG A 94 -18.98 -11.09 -11.40
N ILE A 95 -18.06 -11.73 -10.63
CA ILE A 95 -17.28 -11.05 -9.59
C ILE A 95 -16.51 -9.88 -10.18
N SER A 96 -15.80 -10.05 -11.31
CA SER A 96 -15.02 -8.97 -11.92
C SER A 96 -15.91 -7.80 -12.35
N ALA A 97 -17.04 -8.06 -13.03
CA ALA A 97 -17.98 -6.99 -13.39
C ALA A 97 -18.50 -6.23 -12.16
N ALA A 98 -19.02 -6.96 -11.17
CA ALA A 98 -19.56 -6.39 -9.94
C ALA A 98 -18.49 -5.66 -9.11
N PHE A 99 -17.25 -6.15 -9.08
CA PHE A 99 -16.13 -5.52 -8.38
C PHE A 99 -15.78 -4.16 -9.00
N ASN A 100 -15.75 -4.07 -10.33
CA ASN A 100 -15.48 -2.80 -11.01
C ASN A 100 -16.61 -1.79 -10.78
N GLU A 101 -17.88 -2.23 -10.91
CA GLU A 101 -19.06 -1.40 -10.63
C GLU A 101 -19.12 -0.92 -9.17
N THR A 102 -18.76 -1.78 -8.22
CA THR A 102 -18.85 -1.49 -6.77
C THR A 102 -17.69 -0.62 -6.30
N PHE A 103 -16.45 -0.95 -6.68
CA PHE A 103 -15.26 -0.37 -6.04
C PHE A 103 -14.58 0.75 -6.83
N VAL A 104 -14.69 0.84 -8.16
CA VAL A 104 -13.90 1.80 -8.95
C VAL A 104 -14.48 3.20 -8.85
N LEU A 105 -13.70 4.12 -8.28
CA LEU A 105 -14.10 5.51 -8.10
C LEU A 105 -13.72 6.38 -9.32
N PRO A 106 -14.47 7.46 -9.63
CA PRO A 106 -14.15 8.38 -10.73
C PRO A 106 -12.74 8.99 -10.69
N GLU A 107 -12.12 9.06 -9.51
CA GLU A 107 -10.74 9.51 -9.31
C GLU A 107 -9.66 8.52 -9.79
N GLY A 108 -10.04 7.30 -10.18
CA GLY A 108 -9.12 6.26 -10.64
C GLY A 108 -8.41 5.51 -9.50
N TYR A 109 -9.06 5.34 -8.36
CA TYR A 109 -8.65 4.41 -7.29
C TYR A 109 -9.88 3.69 -6.73
N LEU A 110 -9.71 2.75 -5.79
CA LEU A 110 -10.82 1.96 -5.26
C LEU A 110 -11.38 2.51 -3.95
N ALA A 111 -12.69 2.36 -3.75
CA ALA A 111 -13.32 2.49 -2.44
C ALA A 111 -12.71 1.47 -1.46
N ASP A 112 -12.61 1.85 -0.18
CA ASP A 112 -12.04 0.98 0.85
C ASP A 112 -13.01 -0.14 1.27
N TYR A 113 -14.30 0.19 1.30
CA TYR A 113 -15.43 -0.72 1.41
C TYR A 113 -16.68 -0.03 0.84
N VAL A 114 -17.77 -0.77 0.64
CA VAL A 114 -19.06 -0.25 0.19
C VAL A 114 -20.18 -0.88 1.02
N ASP A 115 -20.97 -0.05 1.69
CA ASP A 115 -22.09 -0.47 2.55
C ASP A 115 -23.44 0.10 2.05
N GLU A 116 -24.48 0.04 2.87
CA GLU A 116 -25.82 0.55 2.56
C GLU A 116 -25.88 2.09 2.46
N GLN A 117 -24.88 2.80 3.00
CA GLN A 117 -24.70 4.25 2.84
C GLN A 117 -23.84 4.60 1.62
N GLY A 118 -23.17 3.61 1.02
CA GLY A 118 -22.48 3.69 -0.27
C GLY A 118 -20.97 3.48 -0.17
N ALA A 119 -20.24 4.01 -1.14
CA ALA A 119 -18.81 3.77 -1.27
C ALA A 119 -17.97 4.62 -0.29
N ASN A 120 -17.21 3.97 0.59
CA ASN A 120 -16.25 4.65 1.45
C ASN A 120 -15.04 5.12 0.64
N ARG A 121 -14.94 6.45 0.48
CA ARG A 121 -13.93 7.14 -0.34
C ARG A 121 -12.71 7.58 0.47
N PHE A 122 -12.39 6.92 1.58
CA PHE A 122 -11.15 7.18 2.32
C PHE A 122 -9.98 6.47 1.65
N ILE A 123 -8.96 7.24 1.26
CA ILE A 123 -7.71 6.68 0.72
C ILE A 123 -7.00 5.89 1.82
N ARG A 124 -7.07 4.56 1.71
CA ARG A 124 -6.54 3.54 2.62
C ARG A 124 -5.79 2.47 1.80
N PRO A 125 -4.88 1.68 2.41
CA PRO A 125 -3.98 0.83 1.64
C PRO A 125 -4.63 -0.45 1.10
N ASN A 126 -5.80 -0.86 1.61
CA ASN A 126 -6.43 -2.16 1.32
C ASN A 126 -6.62 -2.45 -0.18
N MET A 127 -6.85 -1.40 -0.97
CA MET A 127 -6.96 -1.48 -2.43
C MET A 127 -5.71 -2.04 -3.14
N ILE A 128 -4.52 -2.01 -2.51
CA ILE A 128 -3.30 -2.53 -3.15
C ILE A 128 -3.34 -4.05 -3.33
N LEU A 129 -4.08 -4.79 -2.49
CA LEU A 129 -4.21 -6.25 -2.63
C LEU A 129 -4.89 -6.63 -3.95
N ALA A 130 -5.83 -5.81 -4.44
CA ALA A 130 -6.46 -5.99 -5.75
C ALA A 130 -5.49 -5.79 -6.93
N CYS A 131 -4.33 -5.14 -6.71
CA CYS A 131 -3.32 -4.86 -7.72
C CYS A 131 -2.15 -5.86 -7.74
N SER A 132 -2.03 -6.73 -6.73
CA SER A 132 -0.85 -7.56 -6.46
C SER A 132 -1.09 -9.08 -6.43
N LEU A 133 -2.35 -9.51 -6.29
CA LEU A 133 -2.73 -10.92 -6.31
C LEU A 133 -2.53 -11.54 -7.71
N PRO A 134 -2.27 -12.85 -7.84
CA PRO A 134 -2.15 -13.53 -9.14
C PRO A 134 -3.31 -13.21 -10.09
N TYR A 135 -4.56 -13.44 -9.67
CA TYR A 135 -5.75 -13.03 -10.43
C TYR A 135 -6.30 -11.72 -9.86
N LYS A 136 -6.47 -10.74 -10.74
CA LYS A 136 -6.88 -9.37 -10.40
C LYS A 136 -8.25 -9.10 -11.03
N PRO A 137 -9.24 -8.58 -10.29
CA PRO A 137 -10.58 -8.32 -10.84
C PRO A 137 -10.66 -7.04 -11.68
N ILE A 138 -9.63 -6.18 -11.58
CA ILE A 138 -9.51 -4.86 -12.20
C ILE A 138 -8.49 -4.84 -13.34
N ASP A 139 -8.64 -3.89 -14.27
CA ASP A 139 -7.76 -3.72 -15.41
C ASP A 139 -6.43 -3.00 -15.07
N GLU A 140 -5.52 -2.93 -16.04
CA GLU A 140 -4.21 -2.29 -15.88
C GLU A 140 -4.29 -0.79 -15.63
N GLN A 141 -5.24 -0.10 -16.27
CA GLN A 141 -5.42 1.34 -16.11
C GLN A 141 -5.87 1.70 -14.69
N THR A 142 -6.77 0.88 -14.10
CA THR A 142 -7.21 1.00 -12.72
C THR A 142 -6.07 0.65 -11.75
N ARG A 143 -5.29 -0.41 -12.02
CA ARG A 143 -4.08 -0.75 -11.24
C ARG A 143 -3.08 0.41 -11.21
N LEU A 144 -2.79 1.04 -12.35
CA LEU A 144 -1.91 2.21 -12.44
C LEU A 144 -2.43 3.39 -11.59
N GLY A 145 -3.74 3.64 -11.64
CA GLY A 145 -4.38 4.67 -10.82
C GLY A 145 -4.29 4.39 -9.31
N VAL A 146 -4.53 3.14 -8.88
CA VAL A 146 -4.37 2.70 -7.49
C VAL A 146 -2.91 2.81 -7.03
N ILE A 147 -1.96 2.26 -7.78
CA ILE A 147 -0.53 2.27 -7.45
C ILE A 147 -0.03 3.72 -7.30
N ARG A 148 -0.42 4.61 -8.23
CA ARG A 148 -0.13 6.05 -8.14
C ARG A 148 -0.71 6.66 -6.88
N THR A 149 -1.94 6.33 -6.52
CA THR A 149 -2.63 6.87 -5.33
C THR A 149 -1.96 6.38 -4.05
N VAL A 150 -1.62 5.09 -3.94
CA VAL A 150 -0.84 4.53 -2.81
C VAL A 150 0.52 5.23 -2.69
N ARG A 151 1.27 5.35 -3.80
CA ARG A 151 2.58 6.01 -3.86
C ARG A 151 2.52 7.48 -3.42
N GLN A 152 1.44 8.21 -3.76
CA GLN A 152 1.27 9.62 -3.44
C GLN A 152 0.72 9.91 -2.03
N HIS A 153 -0.08 9.00 -1.46
CA HIS A 153 -0.85 9.28 -0.23
C HIS A 153 -0.47 8.44 0.98
N LEU A 154 0.13 7.26 0.79
CA LEU A 154 0.26 6.24 1.84
C LEU A 154 1.70 5.71 2.00
N LEU A 155 2.49 5.67 0.93
CA LEU A 155 3.86 5.15 0.97
C LEU A 155 4.76 5.95 1.94
N THR A 156 5.60 5.21 2.66
CA THR A 156 6.72 5.65 3.49
C THR A 156 7.87 4.65 3.31
N PRO A 157 9.09 4.92 3.80
CA PRO A 157 10.16 3.92 3.77
C PRO A 157 9.74 2.61 4.47
N LYS A 158 9.18 2.72 5.68
CA LYS A 158 8.82 1.58 6.54
C LYS A 158 7.53 0.84 6.15
N GLY A 159 6.85 1.22 5.06
CA GLY A 159 5.61 0.58 4.60
C GLY A 159 4.49 1.55 4.19
N LEU A 160 3.24 1.12 4.32
CA LEU A 160 2.07 1.94 3.97
C LEU A 160 1.34 2.47 5.22
N ARG A 161 1.02 3.76 5.23
CA ARG A 161 0.08 4.39 6.19
C ARG A 161 -1.31 3.75 6.07
N THR A 162 -2.00 3.56 7.18
CA THR A 162 -3.38 3.00 7.21
C THR A 162 -4.48 3.95 6.76
N LEU A 163 -4.19 5.25 6.67
CA LEU A 163 -5.09 6.29 6.19
C LEU A 163 -4.26 7.45 5.63
N SER A 164 -4.74 8.11 4.57
CA SER A 164 -4.02 9.25 4.01
C SER A 164 -3.99 10.46 4.96
N PRO A 165 -2.85 11.17 5.08
CA PRO A 165 -2.72 12.40 5.88
C PRO A 165 -3.68 13.56 5.52
N ARG A 166 -4.42 13.46 4.41
CA ARG A 166 -5.46 14.45 4.04
C ARG A 166 -6.81 14.20 4.71
N ASN A 167 -7.00 13.08 5.41
CA ASN A 167 -8.25 12.78 6.11
C ASN A 167 -8.26 13.41 7.53
N PRO A 168 -9.33 14.08 7.99
CA PRO A 168 -9.40 14.66 9.34
C PRO A 168 -9.17 13.66 10.49
N LEU A 169 -9.46 12.38 10.26
CA LEU A 169 -9.23 11.28 11.21
C LEU A 169 -7.76 10.81 11.24
N TYR A 170 -6.85 11.38 10.43
CA TYR A 170 -5.45 10.94 10.39
C TYR A 170 -4.75 11.11 11.75
N ARG A 171 -4.15 10.02 12.25
CA ARG A 171 -3.25 10.01 13.41
C ARG A 171 -2.06 9.11 13.11
N GLY A 172 -0.91 9.74 12.84
CA GLY A 172 0.31 9.03 12.45
C GLY A 172 1.14 8.47 13.62
N SER A 173 1.08 9.12 14.79
CA SER A 173 1.87 8.78 15.99
C SER A 173 1.21 7.70 16.85
N GLN A 174 2.03 6.79 17.38
CA GLN A 174 1.71 5.76 18.36
C GLN A 174 2.10 6.17 19.79
N GLU A 175 2.08 7.45 20.09
CA GLU A 175 2.20 7.97 21.46
C GLU A 175 0.82 8.11 22.13
N GLY A 176 0.79 8.43 23.42
CA GLY A 176 -0.44 8.57 24.20
C GLY A 176 -0.98 7.28 24.80
N SER A 177 -2.28 7.29 25.14
CA SER A 177 -3.02 6.20 25.78
C SER A 177 -3.22 4.97 24.87
N PRO A 178 -3.61 3.79 25.40
CA PRO A 178 -3.93 2.62 24.58
C PRO A 178 -4.95 2.93 23.48
N ASP A 179 -6.07 3.57 23.84
CA ASP A 179 -7.14 3.99 22.92
C ASP A 179 -6.61 4.89 21.78
N GLU A 180 -5.73 5.86 22.09
CA GLU A 180 -5.13 6.73 21.07
C GLU A 180 -4.21 5.95 20.10
N ARG A 181 -3.45 4.98 20.61
CA ARG A 181 -2.59 4.12 19.79
C ARG A 181 -3.38 3.14 18.94
N ASP A 182 -4.41 2.50 19.47
CA ASP A 182 -5.35 1.65 18.72
C ASP A 182 -6.08 2.46 17.64
N PHE A 183 -6.45 3.70 17.94
CA PHE A 183 -7.01 4.61 16.95
C PHE A 183 -6.01 4.92 15.83
N ALA A 184 -4.79 5.35 16.17
CA ALA A 184 -3.74 5.67 15.20
C ALA A 184 -3.29 4.45 14.39
N ALA A 185 -3.26 3.26 15.00
CA ALA A 185 -2.84 2.02 14.38
C ALA A 185 -3.68 1.69 13.14
N LYS A 186 -4.97 2.06 13.13
CA LYS A 186 -5.88 1.86 12.00
C LYS A 186 -6.25 3.16 11.26
N ASN A 187 -5.77 4.32 11.70
CA ASN A 187 -6.08 5.64 11.11
C ASN A 187 -4.84 6.51 10.80
N GLY A 188 -3.66 5.94 10.60
CA GLY A 188 -2.53 6.70 10.04
C GLY A 188 -1.18 6.00 10.15
N SER A 189 -0.92 5.26 11.23
CA SER A 189 0.35 4.55 11.44
C SER A 189 0.67 3.55 10.33
N VAL A 190 1.96 3.27 10.16
CA VAL A 190 2.54 2.55 9.01
C VAL A 190 2.69 1.06 9.30
N TRP A 191 2.25 0.22 8.37
CA TRP A 191 2.37 -1.24 8.49
C TRP A 191 3.31 -1.79 7.40
N PRO A 192 4.39 -2.52 7.75
CA PRO A 192 5.35 -3.05 6.77
C PRO A 192 4.77 -4.15 5.90
N TRP A 193 3.86 -4.97 6.43
CA TRP A 193 3.36 -6.15 5.71
C TRP A 193 2.65 -5.81 4.39
N LEU A 194 2.07 -4.61 4.31
CA LEU A 194 1.44 -4.07 3.10
C LEU A 194 2.44 -3.66 2.00
N LEU A 195 3.72 -3.50 2.34
CA LEU A 195 4.76 -3.05 1.41
C LEU A 195 5.10 -4.11 0.36
N SER A 196 5.08 -5.41 0.74
CA SER A 196 5.24 -6.53 -0.20
C SER A 196 4.20 -6.45 -1.32
N PHE A 197 2.93 -6.24 -0.98
CA PHE A 197 1.85 -6.10 -1.96
C PHE A 197 2.03 -4.86 -2.86
N TYR A 198 2.49 -3.73 -2.32
CA TYR A 198 2.83 -2.55 -3.14
C TYR A 198 4.01 -2.81 -4.09
N VAL A 199 5.10 -3.39 -3.59
CA VAL A 199 6.29 -3.75 -4.38
C VAL A 199 5.93 -4.75 -5.47
N LYS A 200 5.14 -5.77 -5.16
CA LYS A 200 4.63 -6.74 -6.14
C LYS A 200 3.71 -6.09 -7.18
N ALA A 201 2.82 -5.19 -6.77
CA ALA A 201 1.96 -4.46 -7.72
C ALA A 201 2.76 -3.57 -8.68
N CYS A 202 3.89 -3.00 -8.24
CA CYS A 202 4.83 -2.29 -9.12
C CYS A 202 5.63 -3.24 -10.03
N PHE A 203 6.14 -4.37 -9.53
CA PHE A 203 6.81 -5.37 -10.36
C PHE A 203 5.89 -5.97 -11.44
N ASP A 204 4.59 -6.15 -11.14
CA ASP A 204 3.56 -6.56 -12.11
C ASP A 204 3.21 -5.48 -13.16
N ILE A 205 3.89 -4.32 -13.18
CA ILE A 205 3.74 -3.22 -14.16
C ILE A 205 5.10 -2.88 -14.80
N ASP A 206 6.05 -2.45 -13.97
CA ASP A 206 7.34 -1.89 -14.36
C ASP A 206 8.39 -3.00 -14.58
N GLY A 207 8.14 -4.23 -14.10
CA GLY A 207 9.04 -5.37 -14.19
C GLY A 207 10.43 -5.07 -13.62
N ALA A 208 11.47 -5.53 -14.32
CA ALA A 208 12.86 -5.29 -13.95
C ALA A 208 13.24 -3.80 -13.80
N ALA A 209 12.49 -2.85 -14.39
CA ALA A 209 12.77 -1.43 -14.24
C ALA A 209 12.48 -0.89 -12.82
N PHE A 210 11.72 -1.64 -11.99
CA PHE A 210 11.42 -1.30 -10.60
C PHE A 210 12.46 -1.80 -9.59
N VAL A 211 13.42 -2.63 -10.02
CA VAL A 211 14.46 -3.23 -9.15
C VAL A 211 15.17 -2.18 -8.27
N PRO A 212 15.64 -1.02 -8.79
CA PRO A 212 16.31 -0.01 -7.95
C PRO A 212 15.44 0.59 -6.85
N GLN A 213 14.15 0.81 -7.12
CA GLN A 213 13.20 1.38 -6.14
C GLN A 213 12.76 0.33 -5.11
N ALA A 214 12.67 -0.94 -5.49
CA ALA A 214 12.45 -2.03 -4.55
C ALA A 214 13.67 -2.19 -3.60
N GLU A 215 14.89 -2.00 -4.11
CA GLU A 215 16.12 -2.01 -3.30
C GLU A 215 16.20 -0.81 -2.34
N GLU A 216 15.83 0.40 -2.77
CA GLU A 216 15.72 1.57 -1.89
C GLU A 216 14.72 1.34 -0.74
N LEU A 217 13.56 0.71 -1.03
CA LEU A 217 12.57 0.34 -0.03
C LEU A 217 13.09 -0.73 0.94
N LEU A 218 13.81 -1.74 0.43
CA LEU A 218 14.40 -2.79 1.27
C LEU A 218 15.52 -2.26 2.18
N ALA A 219 16.42 -1.44 1.65
CA ALA A 219 17.53 -0.84 2.40
C ALA A 219 17.05 0.02 3.58
N SER A 220 15.83 0.57 3.50
CA SER A 220 15.25 1.36 4.59
C SER A 220 15.02 0.60 5.90
N PHE A 221 15.09 -0.74 5.89
CA PHE A 221 15.00 -1.60 7.08
C PHE A 221 16.37 -2.00 7.66
N GLU A 222 17.51 -1.63 7.05
CA GLU A 222 18.85 -2.02 7.52
C GLU A 222 19.19 -1.48 8.92
N GLU A 223 18.72 -0.27 9.27
CA GLU A 223 18.88 0.29 10.61
C GLU A 223 17.94 -0.37 11.64
N ASP A 224 16.80 -0.90 11.20
CA ASP A 224 15.80 -1.53 12.08
C ASP A 224 16.25 -2.90 12.57
N ILE A 225 17.00 -3.65 11.77
CA ILE A 225 17.47 -4.99 12.15
C ILE A 225 18.48 -4.98 13.33
N GLN A 226 18.92 -3.78 13.75
CA GLN A 226 19.73 -3.53 14.95
C GLN A 226 18.97 -2.75 16.05
N THR A 227 17.72 -2.34 15.80
CA THR A 227 16.95 -1.40 16.62
C THR A 227 15.64 -2.03 17.09
N TYR A 228 15.25 -1.80 18.35
CA TYR A 228 14.04 -2.34 19.00
C TYR A 228 14.02 -3.87 19.18
N CYS A 229 14.28 -4.68 18.14
CA CYS A 229 14.50 -6.12 18.23
C CYS A 229 15.56 -6.57 17.21
N ILE A 230 16.76 -6.90 17.69
CA ILE A 230 17.87 -7.32 16.83
C ILE A 230 17.47 -8.57 16.03
N GLY A 231 17.66 -8.53 14.71
CA GLY A 231 17.33 -9.64 13.81
C GLY A 231 15.85 -9.73 13.39
N SER A 232 15.00 -8.75 13.69
CA SER A 232 13.58 -8.78 13.34
C SER A 232 13.03 -7.42 12.88
N ILE A 233 11.75 -7.41 12.50
CA ILE A 233 10.97 -6.25 12.09
C ILE A 233 9.73 -6.15 12.99
N CYS A 234 9.43 -4.95 13.48
CA CYS A 234 8.30 -4.72 14.38
C CYS A 234 6.94 -4.74 13.66
N GLU A 235 5.86 -4.70 14.44
CA GLU A 235 4.50 -4.77 13.91
C GLU A 235 4.11 -3.58 13.03
N LEU A 236 4.40 -2.37 13.50
CA LEU A 236 4.01 -1.12 12.86
C LEU A 236 4.94 0.02 13.30
N TYR A 237 4.92 1.14 12.58
CA TYR A 237 5.78 2.29 12.79
C TYR A 237 4.98 3.59 12.92
N ASP A 238 5.55 4.59 13.58
CA ASP A 238 5.06 5.97 13.46
C ASP A 238 5.09 6.41 11.99
N ALA A 239 4.08 7.16 11.57
CA ALA A 239 3.86 7.44 10.15
C ALA A 239 4.73 8.57 9.57
N ASP A 240 5.51 9.26 10.40
CA ASP A 240 6.27 10.46 10.04
C ASP A 240 7.67 10.40 10.71
N PRO A 241 8.71 11.09 10.17
CA PRO A 241 10.09 10.96 10.66
C PRO A 241 10.23 11.24 12.17
N PRO A 242 11.00 10.43 12.92
CA PRO A 242 11.99 9.44 12.45
C PRO A 242 11.43 8.06 12.06
N TYR A 243 10.10 7.87 12.00
CA TYR A 243 9.46 6.56 11.82
C TYR A 243 9.90 5.55 12.89
N ALA A 244 9.63 5.85 14.17
CA ALA A 244 10.02 4.96 15.26
C ALA A 244 9.25 3.62 15.23
N SER A 245 9.89 2.55 15.69
CA SER A 245 9.32 1.20 15.83
C SER A 245 8.29 1.12 16.97
N ARG A 246 7.17 0.44 16.71
CA ARG A 246 5.99 0.39 17.61
C ARG A 246 5.29 -0.98 17.54
N GLY A 247 4.25 -1.17 18.35
CA GLY A 247 3.49 -2.41 18.44
C GLY A 247 4.31 -3.58 18.99
N ALA A 248 4.07 -4.80 18.51
CA ALA A 248 4.91 -5.95 18.85
C ALA A 248 6.36 -5.77 18.34
N ILE A 249 7.35 -6.11 19.19
CA ILE A 249 8.79 -5.92 18.90
C ILE A 249 9.30 -6.73 17.69
N SER A 250 8.63 -7.84 17.37
CA SER A 250 9.01 -8.80 16.34
C SER A 250 7.73 -9.43 15.81
N GLN A 251 7.40 -9.20 14.54
CA GLN A 251 6.08 -9.54 14.00
C GLN A 251 6.15 -10.28 12.66
N ALA A 252 5.53 -11.46 12.61
CA ALA A 252 5.68 -12.43 11.52
C ALA A 252 5.31 -11.88 10.13
N TRP A 253 4.23 -11.10 9.99
CA TRP A 253 3.85 -10.53 8.69
C TRP A 253 4.78 -9.42 8.19
N SER A 254 5.48 -8.73 9.11
CA SER A 254 6.42 -7.65 8.77
C SER A 254 7.73 -8.25 8.28
N VAL A 255 8.28 -9.22 9.03
CA VAL A 255 9.44 -10.02 8.63
C VAL A 255 9.17 -10.75 7.31
N GLY A 256 7.99 -11.37 7.17
CA GLY A 256 7.59 -12.06 5.95
C GLY A 256 7.56 -11.16 4.72
N ALA A 257 7.05 -9.92 4.83
CA ALA A 257 7.03 -8.97 3.72
C ALA A 257 8.42 -8.46 3.33
N VAL A 258 9.32 -8.22 4.30
CA VAL A 258 10.72 -7.82 4.00
C VAL A 258 11.47 -8.95 3.28
N LEU A 259 11.25 -10.21 3.69
CA LEU A 259 11.80 -11.38 2.99
C LEU A 259 11.19 -11.55 1.58
N ASP A 260 9.88 -11.36 1.41
CA ASP A 260 9.21 -11.43 0.11
C ASP A 260 9.73 -10.35 -0.86
N ILE A 261 9.91 -9.11 -0.39
CA ILE A 261 10.52 -8.02 -1.18
C ILE A 261 11.92 -8.42 -1.66
N TYR A 262 12.77 -8.98 -0.78
CA TYR A 262 14.09 -9.50 -1.15
C TYR A 262 14.01 -10.65 -2.18
N HIS A 263 13.06 -11.57 -2.04
CA HIS A 263 12.84 -12.64 -3.02
C HIS A 263 12.38 -12.11 -4.39
N LEU A 264 11.50 -11.11 -4.42
CA LEU A 264 11.04 -10.46 -5.65
C LEU A 264 12.18 -9.73 -6.36
N ILE A 265 12.98 -8.92 -5.63
CA ILE A 265 14.17 -8.25 -6.19
C ILE A 265 15.11 -9.26 -6.85
N ARG A 266 15.34 -10.41 -6.21
CA ARG A 266 16.19 -11.46 -6.78
C ARG A 266 15.63 -12.09 -8.05
N ALA A 267 14.33 -12.39 -8.09
CA ALA A 267 13.69 -12.96 -9.29
C ALA A 267 13.80 -11.99 -10.49
N TYR A 268 13.35 -10.74 -10.31
CA TYR A 268 13.35 -9.75 -11.39
C TYR A 268 14.75 -9.28 -11.80
N ARG A 269 15.78 -9.43 -10.96
CA ARG A 269 17.20 -9.30 -11.36
C ARG A 269 17.62 -10.44 -12.30
N THR A 270 17.36 -11.69 -11.95
CA THR A 270 17.71 -12.84 -12.81
C THR A 270 16.98 -12.78 -14.16
N ASP A 271 15.69 -12.45 -14.17
CA ASP A 271 14.93 -12.27 -15.42
C ASP A 271 15.52 -11.19 -16.34
N ALA A 272 16.12 -10.14 -15.76
CA ALA A 272 16.79 -9.05 -16.48
C ALA A 272 18.17 -9.44 -17.03
N GLU A 273 18.91 -10.29 -16.31
CA GLU A 273 20.21 -10.81 -16.72
C GLU A 273 20.06 -11.91 -17.80
N GLU A 274 19.03 -12.75 -17.69
CA GLU A 274 18.75 -13.82 -18.66
C GLU A 274 18.08 -13.31 -19.94
N THR A 275 17.41 -12.14 -19.93
CA THR A 275 16.80 -11.53 -21.13
C THR A 275 17.85 -10.74 -21.92
N PRO A 276 18.36 -11.24 -23.07
CA PRO A 276 19.41 -10.51 -23.80
C PRO A 276 18.80 -9.27 -24.44
N ALA A 277 19.38 -8.10 -24.17
CA ALA A 277 18.85 -6.81 -24.59
C ALA A 277 18.41 -6.81 -26.07
N LYS A 278 17.10 -6.71 -26.31
CA LYS A 278 16.52 -6.69 -27.66
C LYS A 278 17.13 -5.52 -28.43
N LYS A 279 18.02 -5.86 -29.37
CA LYS A 279 18.88 -4.89 -30.08
C LYS A 279 18.07 -3.71 -30.60
N ALA A 280 18.41 -2.51 -30.14
CA ALA A 280 17.85 -1.28 -30.68
C ALA A 280 18.04 -1.27 -32.22
N PRO A 281 16.99 -0.93 -33.01
CA PRO A 281 17.08 -1.00 -34.46
C PRO A 281 18.16 -0.05 -34.96
N ALA A 282 19.17 -0.59 -35.63
CA ALA A 282 20.30 0.17 -36.13
C ALA A 282 19.81 1.27 -37.08
N LYS A 283 20.14 2.53 -36.78
CA LYS A 283 19.84 3.68 -37.64
C LYS A 283 20.53 3.48 -38.99
N LYS A 284 19.77 3.12 -40.03
CA LYS A 284 20.26 3.10 -41.41
C LYS A 284 20.67 4.52 -41.80
N ALA A 285 21.98 4.77 -41.90
CA ALA A 285 22.51 6.01 -42.42
C ALA A 285 22.24 6.09 -43.94
N THR A 286 21.16 6.78 -44.33
CA THR A 286 20.90 7.07 -45.74
C THR A 286 21.84 8.18 -46.22
N ALA A 287 22.93 7.78 -46.88
CA ALA A 287 23.80 8.73 -47.57
C ALA A 287 23.05 9.44 -48.70
N LYS A 288 23.19 10.77 -48.77
CA LYS A 288 22.83 11.56 -49.94
C LYS A 288 23.85 12.67 -50.10
N ALA A 289 24.45 12.78 -51.29
CA ALA A 289 25.53 13.70 -51.59
C ALA A 289 25.11 14.71 -52.67
N ALA A 290 25.97 15.72 -52.90
CA ALA A 290 25.84 16.80 -53.88
C ALA A 290 24.76 17.88 -53.53
N THR A 291 24.99 19.19 -53.72
CA THR A 291 26.22 19.90 -54.16
C THR A 291 26.31 21.34 -53.64
N THR A 292 27.53 21.87 -53.71
CA THR A 292 28.02 23.22 -53.39
C THR A 292 27.18 24.44 -53.82
N LYS A 293 27.20 25.48 -52.95
CA LYS A 293 27.45 26.89 -53.33
C LYS A 293 28.25 27.61 -52.22
N LYS A 294 28.67 28.87 -52.44
CA LYS A 294 29.97 29.41 -52.00
C LYS A 294 29.88 30.76 -51.26
N ALA A 295 30.82 30.99 -50.31
CA ALA A 295 31.14 32.27 -49.64
C ALA A 295 30.08 32.80 -48.63
N THR A 296 30.42 33.66 -47.65
CA THR A 296 31.63 34.50 -47.47
C THR A 296 32.01 34.67 -45.97
N GLU A 297 33.19 35.25 -45.74
CA GLU A 297 33.68 35.94 -44.51
C GLU A 297 32.63 36.86 -43.82
N LYS A 298 32.72 37.32 -42.56
CA LYS A 298 33.78 37.36 -41.49
C LYS A 298 33.05 37.33 -40.10
N THR A 299 33.53 37.65 -38.89
CA THR A 299 34.70 38.41 -38.38
C THR A 299 35.26 37.81 -37.04
N THR A 300 35.45 38.59 -35.97
CA THR A 300 36.12 38.25 -34.68
C THR A 300 35.50 38.96 -33.46
N ALA A 301 35.63 38.38 -32.25
CA ALA A 301 35.80 38.97 -30.89
C ALA A 301 34.91 38.25 -29.82
N LYS A 302 35.42 37.66 -28.72
CA LYS A 302 36.06 38.23 -27.49
C LYS A 302 35.22 39.37 -26.89
N THR A 303 34.56 39.24 -25.72
CA THR A 303 35.18 39.09 -24.38
C THR A 303 34.21 38.63 -23.26
N THR A 304 34.80 38.18 -22.15
CA THR A 304 34.25 38.03 -20.77
C THR A 304 35.20 38.78 -19.81
N PRO A 305 35.03 38.84 -18.45
CA PRO A 305 33.87 38.64 -17.57
C PRO A 305 33.71 39.71 -16.43
N ALA A 306 32.58 39.72 -15.71
CA ALA A 306 32.45 40.19 -14.30
C ALA A 306 31.19 39.57 -13.66
N LYS A 307 31.09 39.01 -12.43
CA LYS A 307 31.93 38.90 -11.21
C LYS A 307 31.66 39.88 -10.05
N ARG A 308 30.53 39.69 -9.34
CA ARG A 308 30.35 39.86 -7.87
C ARG A 308 29.02 39.18 -7.48
N ALA A 309 28.89 38.22 -6.55
CA ALA A 309 29.52 37.90 -5.25
C ALA A 309 28.78 38.52 -4.04
N ALA A 310 28.53 37.66 -3.04
CA ALA A 310 27.55 37.81 -1.97
C ALA A 310 27.89 38.84 -0.87
N LYS A 311 26.90 39.09 0.01
CA LYS A 311 27.09 39.51 1.40
C LYS A 311 26.18 38.69 2.32
N THR A 312 26.66 38.41 3.52
CA THR A 312 26.03 37.55 4.54
C THR A 312 26.32 38.13 5.92
N ALA A 313 25.55 37.71 6.95
CA ALA A 313 25.61 38.20 8.33
C ALA A 313 25.09 39.65 8.50
N LYS A 314 24.64 40.07 9.70
CA LYS A 314 24.86 39.48 11.02
C LYS A 314 23.64 39.58 11.94
N LYS A 315 23.35 38.44 12.58
CA LYS A 315 22.87 38.24 13.95
C LYS A 315 23.10 39.41 14.91
N GLU A 316 22.07 39.77 15.67
CA GLU A 316 22.19 40.42 16.99
C GLU A 316 21.10 39.86 17.92
N GLU A 317 21.30 39.96 19.24
CA GLU A 317 20.68 39.08 20.24
C GLU A 317 20.56 39.82 21.57
N THR A 318 19.34 40.04 22.05
CA THR A 318 19.07 40.71 23.32
C THR A 318 18.12 39.87 24.18
N ALA A 319 18.58 39.54 25.38
CA ALA A 319 17.78 38.95 26.43
C ALA A 319 17.72 39.93 27.61
N GLU A 320 16.53 40.13 28.17
CA GLU A 320 16.36 40.84 29.44
C GLU A 320 15.32 40.09 30.29
N ALA A 321 15.56 40.04 31.60
CA ALA A 321 14.78 39.25 32.54
C ALA A 321 14.17 40.15 33.62
N SER A 322 12.94 39.86 34.05
CA SER A 322 12.36 40.48 35.24
C SER A 322 11.54 39.48 36.06
N ALA A 323 11.45 39.75 37.36
CA ALA A 323 11.30 38.72 38.38
C ALA A 323 9.83 38.39 38.77
N THR A 324 9.61 37.11 39.06
CA THR A 324 9.00 36.59 40.29
C THR A 324 7.87 37.39 40.95
N LYS A 325 6.67 36.79 41.03
CA LYS A 325 5.81 36.97 42.22
C LYS A 325 5.00 35.73 42.58
N THR A 326 5.33 35.15 43.73
CA THR A 326 4.68 33.97 44.32
C THR A 326 3.34 34.35 44.97
N ARG A 327 2.31 33.50 44.83
CA ARG A 327 1.20 33.48 45.81
C ARG A 327 0.70 32.06 46.08
N LYS A 328 0.99 31.54 47.27
CA LYS A 328 0.34 30.34 47.81
C LYS A 328 -1.11 30.68 48.18
N THR A 329 -2.04 29.76 47.94
CA THR A 329 -3.30 29.66 48.68
C THR A 329 -3.51 28.21 49.15
N THR A 330 -3.63 28.10 50.46
CA THR A 330 -3.81 26.91 51.30
C THR A 330 -4.85 25.89 50.81
N LYS A 331 -4.49 24.59 50.85
CA LYS A 331 -5.45 23.55 51.23
C LYS A 331 -5.95 23.81 52.66
N LYS A 332 -7.24 23.57 52.92
CA LYS A 332 -7.72 23.22 54.26
C LYS A 332 -8.78 22.14 54.11
N ALA A 333 -8.71 21.11 54.96
CA ALA A 333 -9.66 20.01 54.96
C ALA A 333 -10.43 20.02 56.29
N THR A 334 -11.72 19.68 56.23
CA THR A 334 -12.47 19.14 57.37
C THR A 334 -13.64 18.30 56.86
N THR A 335 -13.79 17.15 57.48
CA THR A 335 -14.91 16.21 57.33
C THR A 335 -16.25 16.81 57.76
N LYS A 336 -17.33 16.40 57.10
CA LYS A 336 -18.23 15.39 57.70
C LYS A 336 -18.92 14.56 56.62
#